data_AF-A0A2A4JKU1-F1
#
_entry.id   AF-A0A2A4JKU1-F1
#
_cell.length_a   1.000
_cell.length_b   1.000
_cell.length_c   1.000
_cell.angle_alpha   90.00
_cell.angle_beta   90.00
_cell.angle_gamma   90.00
#
_symmetry.space_group_name_H-M   'P 1'
#
loop_
_entity.id
_entity.type
_entity.pdbx_description
1 polymer ?
#
loop_
_entity_poly.entity_id
_entity_poly.type
_entity_poly.pdbx_seq_one_letter_code
_entity_poly.pdbx_strand_id
1 'polypeptide(L)'
;MPIIVKDYTWSQTNTKIHIRVPLNPVSHEKVDLFPTDKYIKANFSPFLFEVFLLHDVDIKKSKCLVKEDLIILDLVKNEEIEWECLEKELTKADKMKIRQEVIAKCQEQAQQESEDRKIKKSQLDRYTVQQAMEIDNQQHALMDSRRDSERKKAMDNLEDWRVGKVQNNNNRICAPPPQEQNGVQITELPPSDDEEEEIDKNKVVEEKKEVTPSTVTVNKSIRKPAKTPVKSEYVEKKKQENAKRVLPRLRETMSLEVKHTPRTFPTPSRESTADEEAAWLKNITLARRATGFVSEDLRPEEQDPQWCKIKGDEFFKNGNFLGAVSAYSHGITLSDKLPSLYANRSATHFALGNFNKCLNDCSTALDLMKPPCESNRRSRAKCIARRAAALARLGYLSKAIDEMKAAGKLLPDDETIKKDIYDMERAWEQNPDSD
;
A
#
# COMPACT_ATOMS: atom_id res chain seq x y z
N MET A 1 10.59 39.89 -20.23
CA MET A 1 9.22 40.39 -20.47
C MET A 1 8.73 39.79 -21.77
N PRO A 2 7.49 39.31 -21.84
CA PRO A 2 6.96 38.75 -23.08
C PRO A 2 6.85 39.84 -24.16
N ILE A 3 7.09 39.46 -25.42
CA ILE A 3 6.99 40.33 -26.58
C ILE A 3 5.52 40.35 -27.02
N ILE A 4 4.87 41.51 -26.98
CA ILE A 4 3.46 41.63 -27.37
C ILE A 4 3.37 41.59 -28.89
N VAL A 5 2.64 40.61 -29.42
CA VAL A 5 2.43 40.45 -30.86
C VAL A 5 1.32 41.38 -31.32
N LYS A 6 1.66 42.34 -32.19
CA LYS A 6 0.71 43.24 -32.85
C LYS A 6 0.44 42.86 -34.31
N ASP A 7 1.21 41.92 -34.85
CA ASP A 7 1.15 41.51 -36.25
C ASP A 7 0.05 40.46 -36.45
N TYR A 8 -1.21 40.84 -36.18
CA TYR A 8 -2.37 39.99 -36.40
C TYR A 8 -3.25 40.58 -37.51
N THR A 9 -3.97 39.69 -38.21
CA THR A 9 -4.99 40.12 -39.17
C THR A 9 -6.36 39.70 -38.64
N TRP A 10 -7.33 40.60 -38.72
CA TRP A 10 -8.70 40.29 -38.35
C TRP A 10 -9.66 40.71 -39.46
N SER A 11 -10.74 39.97 -39.59
CA SER A 11 -11.84 40.24 -40.51
C SER A 11 -13.15 39.87 -39.84
N GLN A 12 -14.24 40.53 -40.19
CA GLN A 12 -15.55 40.22 -39.62
C GLN A 12 -16.59 39.94 -40.70
N THR A 13 -17.59 39.19 -40.29
CA THR A 13 -18.87 39.02 -40.95
C THR A 13 -19.96 39.51 -39.98
N ASN A 14 -21.22 39.53 -40.41
CA ASN A 14 -22.33 39.94 -39.54
C ASN A 14 -22.44 39.06 -38.28
N THR A 15 -22.03 37.78 -38.38
CA THR A 15 -22.20 36.80 -37.30
C THR A 15 -20.90 36.33 -36.66
N LYS A 16 -19.75 36.48 -37.33
CA LYS A 16 -18.47 35.93 -36.89
C LYS A 16 -17.30 36.89 -37.05
N ILE A 17 -16.28 36.70 -36.24
CA ILE A 17 -14.99 37.39 -36.30
C ILE A 17 -13.91 36.34 -36.50
N HIS A 18 -13.05 36.60 -37.48
CA HIS A 18 -11.92 35.75 -37.82
C HIS A 18 -10.65 36.49 -37.47
N ILE A 19 -9.87 35.96 -36.52
CA ILE A 19 -8.57 36.51 -36.13
C ILE A 19 -7.49 35.49 -36.50
N ARG A 20 -6.42 35.95 -37.16
CA ARG A 20 -5.26 35.14 -37.53
C ARG A 20 -4.01 35.73 -36.92
N VAL A 21 -3.30 34.93 -36.11
CA VAL A 21 -2.06 35.32 -35.43
C VAL A 21 -0.93 34.40 -35.90
N PRO A 22 0.17 34.91 -36.49
CA PRO A 22 1.29 34.10 -36.96
C PRO A 22 2.15 33.55 -35.80
N LEU A 23 2.65 32.32 -35.95
CA LEU A 23 3.44 31.57 -34.96
C LEU A 23 4.92 31.39 -35.37
N ASN A 24 5.57 32.36 -36.02
CA ASN A 24 6.99 32.21 -36.38
C ASN A 24 7.92 32.70 -35.24
N PRO A 25 8.79 31.87 -34.63
CA PRO A 25 9.20 30.48 -34.93
C PRO A 25 8.78 29.44 -33.84
N VAL A 26 7.61 29.55 -33.21
CA VAL A 26 7.23 28.73 -32.06
C VAL A 26 6.35 27.55 -32.49
N SER A 27 6.69 26.33 -32.03
CA SER A 27 5.88 25.13 -32.28
C SER A 27 4.47 25.25 -31.67
N HIS A 28 3.46 24.75 -32.39
CA HIS A 28 2.06 24.71 -32.00
C HIS A 28 1.81 24.03 -30.64
N GLU A 29 2.65 23.06 -30.23
CA GLU A 29 2.52 22.35 -28.95
C GLU A 29 2.78 23.25 -27.72
N LYS A 30 3.54 24.33 -27.90
CA LYS A 30 3.91 25.26 -26.82
C LYS A 30 3.01 26.49 -26.76
N VAL A 31 1.87 26.45 -27.45
CA VAL A 31 0.89 27.53 -27.49
C VAL A 31 -0.18 27.29 -26.44
N ASP A 32 -0.16 28.13 -25.40
CA ASP A 32 -1.24 28.17 -24.40
C ASP A 32 -2.29 29.18 -24.86
N LEU A 33 -3.43 28.68 -25.36
CA LEU A 33 -4.56 29.51 -25.73
C LEU A 33 -5.60 29.56 -24.59
N PHE A 34 -5.98 30.77 -24.22
CA PHE A 34 -6.99 31.05 -23.21
C PHE A 34 -8.07 31.96 -23.80
N PRO A 35 -9.10 31.37 -24.43
CA PRO A 35 -10.22 32.11 -25.00
C PRO A 35 -11.31 32.34 -23.95
N THR A 36 -11.78 33.58 -23.81
CA THR A 36 -12.91 33.95 -22.95
C THR A 36 -13.86 34.92 -23.70
N ASP A 37 -15.06 35.17 -23.17
CA ASP A 37 -16.12 35.95 -23.83
C ASP A 37 -15.67 37.39 -24.13
N LYS A 38 -14.84 37.96 -23.24
CA LYS A 38 -14.37 39.36 -23.25
C LYS A 38 -12.88 39.51 -23.52
N TYR A 39 -12.12 38.43 -23.36
CA TYR A 39 -10.67 38.46 -23.24
C TYR A 39 -10.09 37.23 -23.92
N ILE A 40 -9.11 37.44 -24.79
CA ILE A 40 -8.38 36.35 -25.42
C ILE A 40 -6.90 36.55 -25.18
N LYS A 41 -6.25 35.49 -24.71
CA LYS A 41 -4.83 35.44 -24.50
C LYS A 41 -4.26 34.21 -25.19
N ALA A 42 -3.21 34.39 -25.99
CA ALA A 42 -2.40 33.29 -26.48
C ALA A 42 -0.95 33.53 -26.06
N ASN A 43 -0.38 32.58 -25.33
CA ASN A 43 1.01 32.63 -24.87
C ASN A 43 1.83 31.60 -25.65
N PHE A 44 2.87 32.07 -26.33
CA PHE A 44 3.79 31.23 -27.09
C PHE A 44 5.20 31.81 -26.96
N SER A 45 5.86 31.45 -25.85
CA SER A 45 7.11 32.06 -25.39
C SER A 45 8.16 32.19 -26.51
N PRO A 46 8.77 33.38 -26.72
CA PRO A 46 8.73 34.59 -25.87
C PRO A 46 7.54 35.54 -26.15
N PHE A 47 6.60 35.17 -27.00
CA PHE A 47 5.54 36.04 -27.49
C PHE A 47 4.23 35.90 -26.69
N LEU A 48 3.49 37.00 -26.60
CA LEU A 48 2.17 37.08 -25.99
C LEU A 48 1.23 37.84 -26.91
N PHE A 49 0.14 37.19 -27.30
CA PHE A 49 -0.99 37.84 -27.94
C PHE A 49 -2.08 38.06 -26.90
N GLU A 50 -2.59 39.28 -26.82
CA GLU A 50 -3.60 39.67 -25.86
C GLU A 50 -4.56 40.68 -26.47
N VAL A 51 -5.86 40.34 -26.48
CA VAL A 51 -6.92 41.18 -27.05
C VAL A 51 -8.10 41.25 -26.07
N PHE A 52 -8.59 42.47 -25.86
CA PHE A 52 -9.80 42.76 -25.10
C PHE A 52 -10.92 43.11 -26.08
N LEU A 53 -11.87 42.19 -26.25
CA LEU A 53 -12.88 42.27 -27.31
C LEU A 53 -13.87 43.42 -27.09
N LEU A 54 -14.25 44.10 -28.17
CA LEU A 54 -15.24 45.20 -28.17
C LEU A 54 -16.63 44.75 -27.69
N HIS A 55 -17.08 43.58 -28.11
CA HIS A 55 -18.34 42.98 -27.64
C HIS A 55 -18.10 41.55 -27.18
N ASP A 56 -19.02 41.04 -26.37
CA ASP A 56 -18.94 39.68 -25.83
C ASP A 56 -19.19 38.65 -26.94
N VAL A 57 -18.43 37.56 -26.90
CA VAL A 57 -18.45 36.47 -27.88
C VAL A 57 -18.91 35.17 -27.21
N ASP A 58 -19.65 34.33 -27.94
CA ASP A 58 -20.05 32.99 -27.47
C ASP A 58 -18.91 31.99 -27.68
N ILE A 59 -18.08 31.75 -26.65
CA ILE A 59 -16.96 30.80 -26.75
C ILE A 59 -17.46 29.38 -27.07
N LYS A 60 -18.62 28.98 -26.54
CA LYS A 60 -19.11 27.59 -26.67
C LYS A 60 -19.41 27.22 -28.12
N LYS A 61 -19.79 28.20 -28.95
CA LYS A 61 -20.02 28.04 -30.39
C LYS A 61 -18.83 28.45 -31.26
N SER A 62 -17.83 29.09 -30.66
CA SER A 62 -16.63 29.55 -31.35
C SER A 62 -15.64 28.41 -31.58
N LYS A 63 -14.83 28.52 -32.64
CA LYS A 63 -13.79 27.54 -32.98
C LYS A 63 -12.43 28.21 -32.86
N CYS A 64 -11.58 27.63 -32.02
CA CYS A 64 -10.19 28.07 -31.86
C CYS A 64 -9.26 26.95 -32.31
N LEU A 65 -8.41 27.21 -33.31
CA LEU A 65 -7.53 26.23 -33.91
C LEU A 65 -6.10 26.76 -33.91
N VAL A 66 -5.17 25.96 -33.39
CA VAL A 66 -3.72 26.22 -33.49
C VAL A 66 -3.18 25.33 -34.59
N LYS A 67 -2.70 25.93 -35.70
CA LYS A 67 -1.99 25.23 -36.77
C LYS A 67 -0.47 25.39 -36.59
N GLU A 68 0.32 24.70 -37.41
CA GLU A 68 1.79 24.74 -37.36
C GLU A 68 2.35 26.16 -37.40
N ASP A 69 1.83 27.02 -38.30
CA ASP A 69 2.37 28.37 -38.52
C ASP A 69 1.45 29.51 -38.05
N LEU A 70 0.22 29.21 -37.62
CA LEU A 70 -0.78 30.24 -37.32
C LEU A 70 -1.88 29.78 -36.35
N ILE A 71 -2.33 30.70 -35.50
CA ILE A 71 -3.54 30.57 -34.67
C ILE A 71 -4.73 31.14 -35.44
N ILE A 72 -5.79 30.36 -35.61
CA ILE A 72 -7.09 30.79 -36.16
C ILE A 72 -8.12 30.84 -35.03
N LEU A 73 -8.73 32.00 -34.84
CA LEU A 73 -9.85 32.19 -33.91
C LEU A 73 -11.09 32.59 -34.72
N ASP A 74 -12.03 31.66 -34.84
CA ASP A 74 -13.33 31.87 -35.46
C ASP A 74 -14.37 32.07 -34.34
N LEU A 75 -14.58 33.33 -33.99
CA LEU A 75 -15.40 33.77 -32.86
C LEU A 75 -16.82 34.09 -33.31
N VAL A 76 -17.83 33.63 -32.60
CA VAL A 76 -19.25 33.91 -32.89
C VAL A 76 -19.73 35.09 -32.05
N LYS A 77 -20.23 36.15 -32.70
CA LYS A 77 -20.75 37.34 -32.01
C LYS A 77 -22.03 36.99 -31.23
N ASN A 78 -22.21 37.57 -30.04
CA ASN A 78 -23.49 37.48 -29.32
C ASN A 78 -24.55 38.39 -29.95
N GLU A 79 -24.14 39.56 -30.43
CA GLU A 79 -25.00 40.56 -31.08
C GLU A 79 -24.50 40.80 -32.50
N GLU A 80 -25.42 40.90 -33.47
CA GLU A 80 -25.12 41.10 -34.90
C GLU A 80 -24.72 42.55 -35.20
N ILE A 81 -23.68 43.03 -34.52
CA ILE A 81 -23.17 44.40 -34.64
C ILE A 81 -21.87 44.40 -35.43
N GLU A 82 -21.68 45.37 -36.32
CA GLU A 82 -20.39 45.62 -36.97
C GLU A 82 -19.41 46.25 -35.98
N TRP A 83 -18.22 45.67 -35.86
CA TRP A 83 -17.18 46.16 -34.96
C TRP A 83 -16.32 47.18 -35.70
N GLU A 84 -16.26 48.41 -35.21
CA GLU A 84 -15.37 49.45 -35.76
C GLU A 84 -13.90 49.11 -35.47
N CYS A 85 -13.64 48.54 -34.29
CA CYS A 85 -12.33 48.08 -33.82
C CYS A 85 -12.44 46.71 -33.15
N LEU A 86 -11.37 45.92 -33.20
CA LEU A 86 -11.31 44.63 -32.51
C LEU A 86 -11.17 44.80 -30.98
N GLU A 87 -10.41 45.83 -30.56
CA GLU A 87 -10.03 46.07 -29.18
C GLU A 87 -10.83 47.21 -28.54
N LYS A 88 -11.18 47.05 -27.26
CA LYS A 88 -11.67 48.16 -26.40
C LYS A 88 -10.52 49.09 -26.02
N GLU A 89 -10.69 50.40 -26.22
CA GLU A 89 -9.80 51.41 -25.66
C GLU A 89 -10.02 51.55 -24.14
N LEU A 90 -9.22 50.82 -23.36
CA LEU A 90 -9.33 50.76 -21.89
C LEU A 90 -8.04 51.24 -21.21
N THR A 91 -8.18 51.87 -20.04
CA THR A 91 -7.04 52.23 -19.20
C THR A 91 -6.34 50.97 -18.68
N LYS A 92 -5.06 51.10 -18.28
CA LYS A 92 -4.29 49.98 -17.71
C LYS A 92 -4.95 49.36 -16.48
N ALA A 93 -5.66 50.16 -15.68
CA ALA A 93 -6.38 49.70 -14.50
C ALA A 93 -7.59 48.85 -14.88
N ASP A 94 -8.34 49.23 -15.91
CA ASP A 94 -9.53 48.50 -16.33
C ASP A 94 -9.17 47.18 -17.02
N LYS A 95 -8.08 47.15 -17.80
CA LYS A 95 -7.49 45.91 -18.33
C LYS A 95 -7.12 44.93 -17.22
N MET A 96 -6.58 45.43 -16.10
CA MET A 96 -6.23 44.59 -14.94
C MET A 96 -7.47 44.02 -14.24
N LYS A 97 -8.53 44.84 -14.07
CA LYS A 97 -9.80 44.39 -13.48
C LYS A 97 -10.45 43.28 -14.30
N ILE A 98 -10.53 43.45 -15.62
CA ILE A 98 -11.12 42.44 -16.53
C ILE A 98 -10.33 41.12 -16.44
N ARG A 99 -8.99 41.17 -16.42
CA ARG A 99 -8.16 39.96 -16.24
C ARG A 99 -8.48 39.23 -14.93
N GLN A 100 -8.59 39.98 -13.83
CA GLN A 100 -8.89 39.40 -12.52
C GLN A 100 -10.29 38.77 -12.49
N GLU A 101 -11.29 39.46 -13.03
CA GLU A 101 -12.66 38.98 -13.12
C GLU A 101 -12.76 37.69 -13.96
N VAL A 102 -12.12 37.67 -15.13
CA VAL A 102 -12.10 36.50 -16.02
C VAL A 102 -11.41 35.31 -15.36
N ILE A 103 -10.25 35.52 -14.73
CA ILE A 103 -9.53 34.44 -14.05
C ILE A 103 -10.36 33.89 -12.88
N ALA A 104 -10.98 34.76 -12.08
CA ALA A 104 -11.83 34.35 -10.97
C ALA A 104 -13.04 33.53 -11.45
N LYS A 105 -13.73 33.99 -12.50
CA LYS A 105 -14.87 33.28 -13.09
C LYS A 105 -14.48 31.90 -13.61
N CYS A 106 -13.34 31.77 -14.30
CA CYS A 106 -12.84 30.48 -14.77
C CYS A 106 -12.45 29.55 -13.63
N GLN A 107 -11.84 30.08 -12.55
CA GLN A 107 -11.50 29.29 -11.37
C GLN A 107 -12.76 28.77 -10.65
N GLU A 108 -13.78 29.61 -10.50
CA GLU A 108 -15.06 29.24 -9.89
C GLU A 108 -15.76 28.14 -10.70
N GLN A 109 -15.83 28.28 -12.02
CA GLN A 109 -16.40 27.25 -12.90
C GLN A 109 -15.64 25.92 -12.81
N ALA A 110 -14.30 25.96 -12.83
CA ALA A 110 -13.48 24.76 -12.68
C ALA A 110 -13.67 24.07 -11.31
N GLN A 111 -13.90 24.85 -10.25
CA GLN A 111 -14.22 24.31 -8.92
C GLN A 111 -15.58 23.63 -8.91
N GLN A 112 -16.62 24.30 -9.43
CA GLN A 112 -17.97 23.75 -9.54
C GLN A 112 -17.98 22.44 -10.35
N GLU A 113 -17.30 22.39 -11.50
CA GLU A 113 -17.22 21.15 -12.31
C GLU A 113 -16.50 20.01 -11.58
N SER A 114 -15.48 20.33 -10.78
CA SER A 114 -14.80 19.35 -9.93
C SER A 114 -15.72 18.81 -8.83
N GLU A 115 -16.49 19.69 -8.18
CA GLU A 115 -17.47 19.31 -7.16
C GLU A 115 -18.59 18.45 -7.75
N ASP A 116 -19.16 18.86 -8.87
CA ASP A 116 -20.18 18.10 -9.60
C ASP A 116 -19.67 16.72 -10.02
N ARG A 117 -18.40 16.62 -10.45
CA ARG A 117 -17.77 15.33 -10.78
C ARG A 117 -17.66 14.42 -9.56
N LYS A 118 -17.31 14.98 -8.39
CA LYS A 118 -17.25 14.23 -7.13
C LYS A 118 -18.64 13.78 -6.69
N ILE A 119 -19.65 14.64 -6.81
CA ILE A 119 -21.04 14.33 -6.47
C ILE A 119 -21.54 13.20 -7.38
N LYS A 120 -21.36 13.32 -8.70
CA LYS A 120 -21.77 12.28 -9.66
C LYS A 120 -21.08 10.94 -9.40
N LYS A 121 -19.79 10.95 -9.08
CA LYS A 121 -19.06 9.73 -8.72
C LYS A 121 -19.64 9.09 -7.45
N SER A 122 -19.84 9.88 -6.41
CA SER A 122 -20.44 9.40 -5.15
C SER A 122 -21.85 8.83 -5.33
N GLN A 123 -22.67 9.49 -6.17
CA GLN A 123 -24.01 8.99 -6.53
C GLN A 123 -23.94 7.66 -7.28
N LEU A 124 -23.02 7.53 -8.25
CA LEU A 124 -22.82 6.30 -8.99
C LEU A 124 -22.35 5.17 -8.06
N ASP A 125 -21.36 5.43 -7.20
CA ASP A 125 -20.85 4.46 -6.24
C ASP A 125 -21.99 3.99 -5.30
N ARG A 126 -22.78 4.93 -4.76
CA ARG A 126 -23.96 4.59 -3.93
C ARG A 126 -24.99 3.74 -4.67
N TYR A 127 -25.27 4.06 -5.93
CA TYR A 127 -26.19 3.30 -6.76
C TYR A 127 -25.69 1.88 -7.01
N THR A 128 -24.40 1.71 -7.31
CA THR A 128 -23.81 0.38 -7.53
C THR A 128 -23.87 -0.49 -6.27
N VAL A 129 -23.57 0.07 -5.09
CA VAL A 129 -23.69 -0.64 -3.81
C VAL A 129 -25.13 -1.04 -3.54
N GLN A 130 -26.09 -0.14 -3.77
CA GLN A 130 -27.51 -0.43 -3.58
C GLN A 130 -27.98 -1.56 -4.49
N GLN A 131 -27.55 -1.58 -5.76
CA GLN A 131 -27.89 -2.66 -6.69
C GLN A 131 -27.26 -4.00 -6.28
N ALA A 132 -26.02 -4.00 -5.78
CA ALA A 132 -25.38 -5.20 -5.28
C ALA A 132 -26.10 -5.78 -4.06
N MET A 133 -26.51 -4.92 -3.11
CA MET A 133 -27.29 -5.34 -1.94
C MET A 133 -28.66 -5.91 -2.34
N GLU A 134 -29.32 -5.33 -3.35
CA GLU A 134 -30.61 -5.83 -3.85
C GLU A 134 -30.48 -7.24 -4.43
N ILE A 135 -29.42 -7.50 -5.22
CA ILE A 135 -29.14 -8.83 -5.76
C ILE A 135 -28.87 -9.83 -4.63
N ASP A 136 -28.04 -9.45 -3.65
CA ASP A 136 -27.70 -10.30 -2.52
C ASP A 136 -28.93 -10.63 -1.64
N ASN A 137 -29.78 -9.64 -1.37
CA ASN A 137 -31.05 -9.83 -0.67
C ASN A 137 -31.98 -10.80 -1.41
N GLN A 138 -32.07 -10.71 -2.74
CA GLN A 138 -32.85 -11.64 -3.56
C GLN A 138 -32.29 -13.07 -3.45
N GLN A 139 -30.97 -13.24 -3.50
CA GLN A 139 -30.33 -14.55 -3.34
C GLN A 139 -30.57 -15.13 -1.94
N HIS A 140 -30.43 -14.31 -0.89
CA HIS A 140 -30.70 -14.72 0.48
C HIS A 140 -32.16 -15.13 0.67
N ALA A 141 -33.13 -14.36 0.14
CA ALA A 141 -34.54 -14.71 0.19
C ALA A 141 -34.87 -16.03 -0.52
N LEU A 142 -34.23 -16.30 -1.66
CA LEU A 142 -34.38 -17.59 -2.36
C LEU A 142 -33.82 -18.76 -1.54
N MET A 143 -32.66 -18.58 -0.91
CA MET A 143 -32.05 -19.60 -0.05
C MET A 143 -32.89 -19.88 1.19
N ASP A 144 -33.43 -18.85 1.81
CA ASP A 144 -34.33 -18.99 2.97
C ASP A 144 -35.65 -19.66 2.58
N SER A 145 -36.24 -19.28 1.45
CA SER A 145 -37.43 -19.96 0.92
C SER A 145 -37.19 -21.45 0.64
N ARG A 146 -36.02 -21.80 0.07
CA ARG A 146 -35.64 -23.19 -0.15
C ARG A 146 -35.49 -23.94 1.18
N ARG A 147 -34.79 -23.35 2.16
CA ARG A 147 -34.61 -23.94 3.49
C ARG A 147 -35.94 -24.17 4.20
N ASP A 148 -36.85 -23.21 4.14
CA ASP A 148 -38.19 -23.33 4.72
C ASP A 148 -39.03 -24.39 4.02
N SER A 149 -38.89 -24.53 2.69
CA SER A 149 -39.57 -25.59 1.93
C SER A 149 -39.08 -27.00 2.33
N GLU A 150 -37.78 -27.17 2.52
CA GLU A 150 -37.19 -28.45 2.98
C GLU A 150 -37.59 -28.73 4.42
N ARG A 151 -37.56 -27.71 5.29
CA ARG A 151 -38.05 -27.81 6.68
C ARG A 151 -39.52 -28.22 6.72
N LYS A 152 -40.37 -27.63 5.88
CA LYS A 152 -41.78 -27.97 5.80
C LYS A 152 -41.98 -29.41 5.33
N LYS A 153 -41.32 -29.84 4.25
CA LYS A 153 -41.35 -31.24 3.79
C LYS A 153 -40.91 -32.22 4.89
N ALA A 154 -39.86 -31.89 5.63
CA ALA A 154 -39.40 -32.73 6.74
C ALA A 154 -40.44 -32.80 7.89
N MET A 155 -41.13 -31.70 8.19
CA MET A 155 -42.23 -31.66 9.16
C MET A 155 -43.43 -32.47 8.68
N ASP A 156 -43.81 -32.33 7.40
CA ASP A 156 -44.91 -33.09 6.79
C ASP A 156 -44.60 -34.60 6.81
N ASN A 157 -43.39 -35.02 6.42
CA ASN A 157 -42.93 -36.41 6.51
C ASN A 157 -42.99 -36.96 7.96
N LEU A 158 -42.67 -36.12 8.95
CA LEU A 158 -42.72 -36.51 10.36
C LEU A 158 -44.16 -36.66 10.85
N GLU A 159 -45.08 -35.84 10.37
CA GLU A 159 -46.51 -35.97 10.63
C GLU A 159 -47.09 -37.21 9.96
N ASP A 160 -46.73 -37.50 8.70
CA ASP A 160 -47.12 -38.72 7.99
C ASP A 160 -46.62 -39.98 8.72
N TRP A 161 -45.36 -39.97 9.18
CA TRP A 161 -44.82 -41.06 10.01
C TRP A 161 -45.61 -41.21 11.31
N ARG A 162 -45.98 -40.10 11.97
CA ARG A 162 -46.78 -40.11 13.20
C ARG A 162 -48.16 -40.74 12.94
N VAL A 163 -48.85 -40.32 11.88
CA VAL A 163 -50.19 -40.84 11.50
C VAL A 163 -50.12 -42.31 11.09
N GLY A 164 -49.09 -42.72 10.33
CA GLY A 164 -48.86 -44.12 9.98
C GLY A 164 -48.66 -45.02 11.20
N LYS A 165 -48.07 -44.50 12.28
CA LYS A 165 -47.95 -45.20 13.57
C LYS A 165 -49.29 -45.42 14.28
N VAL A 166 -50.25 -44.51 14.09
CA VAL A 166 -51.60 -44.64 14.67
C VAL A 166 -52.41 -45.72 13.95
N GLN A 167 -52.24 -45.91 12.65
CA GLN A 167 -52.89 -46.98 11.88
C GLN A 167 -52.26 -48.36 12.14
N ASN A 168 -50.96 -48.42 12.39
CA ASN A 168 -50.24 -49.69 12.60
C ASN A 168 -50.30 -50.22 14.06
N ASN A 169 -50.83 -49.43 15.00
CA ASN A 169 -50.95 -49.83 16.41
C ASN A 169 -52.09 -50.84 16.70
N ASN A 170 -52.84 -51.27 15.69
CA ASN A 170 -53.83 -52.35 15.84
C ASN A 170 -53.28 -53.77 15.58
N ASN A 171 -51.99 -53.95 15.30
CA ASN A 171 -51.40 -55.30 15.30
C ASN A 171 -49.90 -55.33 15.66
N ARG A 172 -49.64 -55.92 16.84
CA ARG A 172 -48.41 -56.60 17.31
C ARG A 172 -47.23 -55.75 17.84
N ILE A 173 -47.13 -55.79 19.17
CA ILE A 173 -46.03 -56.29 20.02
C ILE A 173 -44.59 -56.07 19.51
N CYS A 174 -43.87 -55.27 20.31
CA CYS A 174 -42.45 -54.93 20.26
C CYS A 174 -41.49 -56.12 20.09
N ALA A 175 -40.54 -55.96 19.16
CA ALA A 175 -39.21 -56.56 19.22
C ALA A 175 -38.16 -55.41 19.19
N PRO A 176 -37.02 -55.54 19.89
CA PRO A 176 -36.03 -54.47 20.04
C PRO A 176 -35.20 -54.25 18.75
N PRO A 177 -34.58 -53.06 18.57
CA PRO A 177 -33.97 -52.66 17.30
C PRO A 177 -32.60 -53.31 17.07
N PRO A 178 -32.22 -53.65 15.82
CA PRO A 178 -30.85 -53.98 15.48
C PRO A 178 -29.98 -52.72 15.39
N GLN A 179 -28.75 -52.83 15.89
CA GLN A 179 -27.68 -51.86 15.69
C GLN A 179 -27.21 -51.92 14.24
N GLU A 180 -27.32 -50.81 13.51
CA GLU A 180 -26.64 -50.63 12.22
C GLU A 180 -25.64 -49.49 12.30
N GLN A 181 -24.38 -49.85 12.06
CA GLN A 181 -23.28 -48.96 11.74
C GLN A 181 -23.59 -48.32 10.38
N ASN A 182 -23.64 -47.00 10.27
CA ASN A 182 -23.57 -46.32 8.97
C ASN A 182 -22.76 -45.03 9.11
N GLY A 183 -21.53 -45.09 8.61
CA GLY A 183 -20.74 -43.92 8.25
C GLY A 183 -21.40 -43.22 7.06
N VAL A 184 -21.29 -41.89 7.05
CA VAL A 184 -21.78 -41.03 5.98
C VAL A 184 -20.98 -41.33 4.71
N GLN A 185 -21.63 -41.96 3.73
CA GLN A 185 -21.09 -42.15 2.39
C GLN A 185 -21.46 -40.92 1.55
N ILE A 186 -20.47 -40.08 1.24
CA ILE A 186 -20.63 -38.95 0.33
C ILE A 186 -20.59 -39.50 -1.09
N THR A 187 -21.74 -39.49 -1.77
CA THR A 187 -21.85 -39.86 -3.18
C THR A 187 -21.53 -38.64 -4.03
N GLU A 188 -20.36 -38.63 -4.67
CA GLU A 188 -20.03 -37.67 -5.73
C GLU A 188 -20.87 -37.98 -6.98
N LEU A 189 -21.48 -36.94 -7.56
CA LEU A 189 -22.14 -37.04 -8.87
C LEU A 189 -21.10 -37.22 -9.98
N PRO A 190 -21.41 -37.98 -11.04
CA PRO A 190 -20.50 -38.22 -12.15
C PRO A 190 -20.32 -36.96 -13.03
N PRO A 191 -19.13 -36.78 -13.64
CA PRO A 191 -18.90 -35.73 -14.61
C PRO A 191 -19.60 -36.06 -15.94
N SER A 192 -20.31 -35.08 -16.50
CA SER A 192 -20.81 -35.12 -17.88
C SER A 192 -19.76 -34.57 -18.82
N ASP A 193 -19.47 -35.35 -19.86
CA ASP A 193 -18.50 -35.12 -20.94
C ASP A 193 -18.89 -33.97 -21.91
N ASP A 194 -17.89 -33.63 -22.73
CA ASP A 194 -17.91 -32.88 -24.01
C ASP A 194 -17.79 -31.33 -23.90
N GLU A 195 -16.83 -30.62 -24.51
CA GLU A 195 -16.05 -30.87 -25.73
C GLU A 195 -14.60 -30.30 -25.64
N GLU A 196 -13.69 -30.93 -26.37
CA GLU A 196 -12.32 -30.51 -26.64
C GLU A 196 -12.25 -29.36 -27.67
N GLU A 197 -11.32 -28.42 -27.50
CA GLU A 197 -10.57 -27.87 -28.64
C GLU A 197 -9.09 -27.70 -28.27
N GLU A 198 -8.26 -28.48 -28.98
CA GLU A 198 -6.80 -28.39 -29.13
C GLU A 198 -6.28 -26.98 -29.45
N ILE A 199 -5.08 -26.62 -28.96
CA ILE A 199 -3.92 -26.22 -29.81
C ILE A 199 -2.58 -26.53 -29.09
N ASP A 200 -1.76 -27.24 -29.86
CA ASP A 200 -0.44 -27.83 -29.67
C ASP A 200 0.76 -26.83 -29.64
N LYS A 201 1.95 -27.36 -29.28
CA LYS A 201 3.33 -26.93 -29.61
C LYS A 201 4.06 -25.92 -28.71
N ASN A 202 4.96 -26.40 -27.84
CA ASN A 202 6.35 -26.71 -28.21
C ASN A 202 7.33 -26.69 -27.01
N LYS A 203 8.20 -27.72 -27.01
CA LYS A 203 9.48 -27.81 -26.31
C LYS A 203 10.35 -26.57 -26.53
N VAL A 204 10.92 -26.04 -25.46
CA VAL A 204 12.30 -25.49 -25.49
C VAL A 204 13.07 -26.09 -24.32
N VAL A 205 14.01 -26.96 -24.69
CA VAL A 205 15.14 -27.38 -23.88
C VAL A 205 16.17 -26.25 -23.95
N GLU A 206 16.65 -25.74 -22.83
CA GLU A 206 17.89 -24.97 -22.79
C GLU A 206 18.83 -25.52 -21.72
N GLU A 207 19.87 -26.20 -22.22
CA GLU A 207 21.17 -26.36 -21.59
C GLU A 207 21.86 -24.99 -21.44
N LYS A 208 22.47 -24.72 -20.29
CA LYS A 208 23.61 -23.77 -20.15
C LYS A 208 24.57 -24.38 -19.13
N LYS A 209 25.54 -25.18 -19.56
CA LYS A 209 26.90 -24.84 -20.01
C LYS A 209 27.72 -24.03 -19.00
N GLU A 210 28.73 -24.73 -18.50
CA GLU A 210 29.93 -24.27 -17.83
C GLU A 210 30.55 -23.05 -18.50
N VAL A 211 31.00 -22.10 -17.69
CA VAL A 211 32.08 -21.18 -18.05
C VAL A 211 33.02 -21.10 -16.86
N THR A 212 34.19 -21.70 -17.02
CA THR A 212 35.39 -21.48 -16.21
C THR A 212 35.93 -20.07 -16.47
N PRO A 213 36.72 -19.54 -15.52
CA PRO A 213 38.06 -19.15 -15.93
C PRO A 213 39.13 -19.69 -14.98
N SER A 214 40.03 -20.49 -15.55
CA SER A 214 41.44 -20.61 -15.16
C SER A 214 42.06 -19.19 -15.20
N THR A 215 43.03 -18.71 -14.41
CA THR A 215 44.31 -19.22 -13.89
C THR A 215 44.87 -18.00 -13.11
N VAL A 216 45.55 -18.02 -11.96
CA VAL A 216 46.97 -18.35 -11.73
C VAL A 216 47.25 -18.15 -10.22
N THR A 217 47.97 -19.12 -9.67
CA THR A 217 48.82 -19.19 -8.48
C THR A 217 49.41 -17.86 -7.92
N VAL A 218 49.23 -17.61 -6.61
CA VAL A 218 50.35 -17.22 -5.71
C VAL A 218 50.14 -17.83 -4.33
N ASN A 219 51.06 -18.71 -3.94
CA ASN A 219 51.21 -19.25 -2.61
C ASN A 219 51.54 -18.16 -1.59
N LYS A 220 50.79 -18.07 -0.47
CA LYS A 220 51.36 -17.54 0.77
C LYS A 220 50.74 -18.22 1.99
N SER A 221 51.45 -19.22 2.50
CA SER A 221 51.24 -19.74 3.85
C SER A 221 51.54 -18.62 4.86
N ILE A 222 50.53 -18.18 5.61
CA ILE A 222 50.75 -17.36 6.81
C ILE A 222 50.33 -18.21 8.01
N ARG A 223 51.34 -18.86 8.61
CA ARG A 223 51.21 -19.46 9.95
C ARG A 223 50.95 -18.32 10.95
N LYS A 224 49.89 -18.43 11.76
CA LYS A 224 49.65 -17.52 12.89
C LYS A 224 50.79 -17.69 13.92
N PRO A 225 51.47 -16.62 14.37
CA PRO A 225 52.49 -16.75 15.40
C PRO A 225 51.85 -16.94 16.77
N ALA A 226 52.41 -17.86 17.56
CA ALA A 226 52.06 -18.06 18.96
C ALA A 226 52.35 -16.79 19.78
N LYS A 227 51.39 -16.37 20.61
CA LYS A 227 51.51 -15.19 21.48
C LYS A 227 52.47 -15.49 22.63
N THR A 228 53.70 -15.00 22.56
CA THR A 228 54.56 -14.84 23.74
C THR A 228 54.26 -13.51 24.45
N PRO A 229 54.10 -13.48 25.78
CA PRO A 229 53.79 -12.26 26.51
C PRO A 229 55.08 -11.44 26.65
N VAL A 230 55.30 -10.48 25.76
CA VAL A 230 56.38 -9.49 25.94
C VAL A 230 55.86 -8.41 26.89
N LYS A 231 56.25 -8.49 28.17
CA LYS A 231 56.14 -7.36 29.11
C LYS A 231 57.25 -6.36 28.78
N SER A 232 56.95 -5.41 27.89
CA SER A 232 57.82 -4.26 27.69
C SER A 232 57.36 -3.11 28.58
N GLU A 233 58.32 -2.43 29.25
CA GLU A 233 58.07 -1.23 30.06
C GLU A 233 57.27 -0.17 29.30
N TYR A 234 57.42 -0.11 27.98
CA TYR A 234 56.67 0.81 27.12
C TYR A 234 55.15 0.54 27.14
N VAL A 235 54.72 -0.72 27.19
CA VAL A 235 53.29 -1.09 27.24
C VAL A 235 52.71 -0.75 28.61
N GLU A 236 53.46 -0.96 29.70
CA GLU A 236 53.02 -0.60 31.05
C GLU A 236 53.00 0.92 31.26
N LYS A 237 53.98 1.66 30.72
CA LYS A 237 54.02 3.13 30.74
C LYS A 237 52.86 3.74 29.96
N LYS A 238 52.51 3.17 28.80
CA LYS A 238 51.33 3.58 28.01
C LYS A 238 50.00 3.21 28.69
N LYS A 239 49.95 2.10 29.44
CA LYS A 239 48.80 1.71 30.26
C LYS A 239 48.63 2.65 31.46
N GLN A 240 49.72 3.07 32.09
CA GLN A 240 49.70 4.08 33.16
C GLN A 240 49.35 5.49 32.65
N GLU A 241 49.84 5.89 31.46
CA GLU A 241 49.41 7.12 30.80
C GLU A 241 47.93 7.10 30.46
N ASN A 242 47.41 6.00 29.91
CA ASN A 242 45.98 5.86 29.65
C ASN A 242 45.15 5.84 30.94
N ALA A 243 45.67 5.27 32.04
CA ALA A 243 45.01 5.31 33.34
C ALA A 243 45.01 6.72 33.99
N LYS A 244 45.98 7.57 33.64
CA LYS A 244 46.05 8.98 34.07
C LYS A 244 45.25 9.94 33.18
N ARG A 245 44.75 9.49 32.02
CA ARG A 245 43.84 10.30 31.19
C ARG A 245 42.49 10.38 31.87
N VAL A 246 42.24 11.48 32.58
CA VAL A 246 40.90 11.84 33.04
C VAL A 246 40.09 12.19 31.79
N LEU A 247 39.27 11.25 31.34
CA LEU A 247 38.29 11.54 30.30
C LEU A 247 37.36 12.64 30.85
N PRO A 248 37.11 13.73 30.10
CA PRO A 248 36.15 14.74 30.53
C PRO A 248 34.81 14.03 30.80
N ARG A 249 34.13 14.42 31.88
CA ARG A 249 32.83 13.84 32.24
C ARG A 249 31.91 13.86 31.02
N LEU A 250 31.23 12.74 30.75
CA LEU A 250 30.17 12.71 29.74
C LEU A 250 29.20 13.84 30.06
N ARG A 251 28.91 14.69 29.07
CA ARG A 251 27.95 15.79 29.24
C ARG A 251 26.61 15.18 29.64
N GLU A 252 26.06 15.68 30.74
CA GLU A 252 24.71 15.32 31.17
C GLU A 252 23.71 15.84 30.13
N THR A 253 22.76 14.99 29.74
CA THR A 253 21.71 15.37 28.79
C THR A 253 20.67 16.19 29.54
N MET A 254 20.68 17.50 29.30
CA MET A 254 19.65 18.41 29.76
C MET A 254 18.59 18.58 28.67
N SER A 255 17.30 18.41 29.00
CA SER A 255 16.21 18.77 28.09
C SER A 255 16.13 20.29 28.03
N LEU A 256 16.57 20.86 26.91
CA LEU A 256 16.55 22.30 26.69
C LEU A 256 15.20 22.66 26.03
N GLU A 257 14.33 23.35 26.77
CA GLU A 257 13.13 23.95 26.16
C GLU A 257 13.57 25.12 25.28
N VAL A 258 13.64 24.87 23.96
CA VAL A 258 13.89 25.91 22.97
C VAL A 258 12.61 26.73 22.80
N LYS A 259 12.49 27.82 23.57
CA LYS A 259 11.45 28.83 23.34
C LYS A 259 11.92 29.74 22.21
N HIS A 260 11.45 29.46 21.00
CA HIS A 260 11.67 30.35 19.86
C HIS A 260 11.03 31.70 20.16
N THR A 261 11.80 32.78 20.01
CA THR A 261 11.25 34.14 20.01
C THR A 261 10.18 34.23 18.91
N PRO A 262 8.93 34.64 19.22
CA PRO A 262 7.90 34.79 18.21
C PRO A 262 8.39 35.79 17.17
N ARG A 263 8.42 35.38 15.89
CA ARG A 263 8.83 36.23 14.78
C ARG A 263 7.91 37.45 14.73
N THR A 264 8.46 38.63 14.95
CA THR A 264 7.73 39.91 14.92
C THR A 264 7.49 40.45 13.51
N PHE A 265 8.12 39.84 12.50
CA PHE A 265 7.95 40.20 11.10
C PHE A 265 7.51 38.97 10.28
N PRO A 266 6.45 39.09 9.45
CA PRO A 266 6.07 38.03 8.54
C PRO A 266 7.22 37.77 7.55
N THR A 267 7.68 36.52 7.49
CA THR A 267 8.71 36.11 6.52
C THR A 267 8.22 36.45 5.11
N PRO A 268 8.99 37.17 4.28
CA PRO A 268 8.63 37.34 2.87
C PRO A 268 8.38 35.96 2.26
N SER A 269 7.25 35.78 1.54
CA SER A 269 6.83 34.46 1.01
C SER A 269 7.90 33.75 0.18
N ARG A 270 8.89 34.50 -0.33
CA ARG A 270 10.05 34.00 -1.09
C ARG A 270 11.04 33.16 -0.27
N GLU A 271 11.08 33.33 1.05
CA GLU A 271 11.94 32.56 1.97
C GLU A 271 11.13 31.58 2.84
N SER A 272 9.83 31.45 2.56
CA SER A 272 8.93 30.56 3.29
C SER A 272 9.15 29.12 2.83
N THR A 273 9.83 28.31 3.66
CA THR A 273 9.90 26.84 3.50
C THR A 273 8.57 26.15 3.79
N ALA A 274 7.49 26.87 4.07
CA ALA A 274 6.20 26.30 4.43
C ALA A 274 5.62 25.37 3.37
N ASP A 275 5.79 25.68 2.07
CA ASP A 275 5.31 24.82 0.98
C ASP A 275 6.13 23.53 0.89
N GLU A 276 7.45 23.61 1.12
CA GLU A 276 8.35 22.46 1.16
C GLU A 276 8.08 21.59 2.39
N GLU A 277 7.85 22.20 3.56
CA GLU A 277 7.47 21.53 4.79
C GLU A 277 6.11 20.84 4.66
N ALA A 278 5.12 21.52 4.06
CA ALA A 278 3.80 20.94 3.79
C ALA A 278 3.89 19.78 2.80
N ALA A 279 4.69 19.92 1.73
CA ALA A 279 4.95 18.85 0.78
C ALA A 279 5.68 17.67 1.44
N TRP A 280 6.66 17.94 2.29
CA TRP A 280 7.38 16.92 3.06
C TRP A 280 6.45 16.16 4.02
N LEU A 281 5.61 16.87 4.79
CA LEU A 281 4.59 16.27 5.64
C LEU A 281 3.56 15.46 4.84
N LYS A 282 3.15 15.95 3.67
CA LYS A 282 2.26 15.23 2.74
C LYS A 282 2.92 13.97 2.20
N ASN A 283 4.19 14.02 1.83
CA ASN A 283 4.95 12.87 1.34
C ASN A 283 5.15 11.83 2.44
N ILE A 284 5.40 12.26 3.68
CA ILE A 284 5.47 11.37 4.84
C ILE A 284 4.14 10.70 5.12
N THR A 285 3.03 11.45 5.08
CA THR A 285 1.69 10.88 5.31
C THR A 285 1.28 9.92 4.19
N LEU A 286 1.61 10.24 2.94
CA LEU A 286 1.43 9.33 1.79
C LEU A 286 2.31 8.07 1.93
N ALA A 287 3.56 8.20 2.36
CA ALA A 287 4.43 7.05 2.61
C ALA A 287 3.88 6.16 3.74
N ARG A 288 3.39 6.76 4.85
CA ARG A 288 2.73 6.03 5.94
C ARG A 288 1.46 5.31 5.48
N ARG A 289 0.64 5.96 4.65
CA ARG A 289 -0.54 5.32 4.04
C ARG A 289 -0.16 4.20 3.07
N ALA A 290 0.90 4.36 2.30
CA ALA A 290 1.43 3.30 1.43
C ALA A 290 1.92 2.08 2.22
N THR A 291 2.43 2.28 3.44
CA THR A 291 2.76 1.15 4.34
C THR A 291 1.54 0.44 4.92
N GLY A 292 0.32 0.95 4.71
CA GLY A 292 -0.93 0.20 4.85
C GLY A 292 -1.57 0.19 6.24
N PHE A 293 -0.90 0.64 7.30
CA PHE A 293 -1.47 0.66 8.65
C PHE A 293 -1.18 1.98 9.37
N VAL A 294 -2.23 2.79 9.56
CA VAL A 294 -2.19 4.07 10.28
C VAL A 294 -3.06 3.93 11.53
N SER A 295 -2.43 3.92 12.71
CA SER A 295 -3.13 3.74 13.99
C SER A 295 -4.15 4.84 14.30
N GLU A 296 -3.94 6.06 13.79
CA GLU A 296 -4.86 7.19 14.00
C GLU A 296 -6.17 7.10 13.21
N ASP A 297 -6.23 6.28 12.15
CA ASP A 297 -7.42 6.16 11.29
C ASP A 297 -8.37 5.02 11.73
N LEU A 298 -8.04 4.28 12.81
CA LEU A 298 -8.85 3.15 13.29
C LEU A 298 -10.10 3.63 14.05
N ARG A 299 -11.26 3.08 13.69
CA ARG A 299 -12.51 3.29 14.42
C ARG A 299 -12.45 2.60 15.79
N PRO A 300 -13.25 3.01 16.79
CA PRO A 300 -13.27 2.37 18.11
C PRO A 300 -13.56 0.86 18.06
N GLU A 301 -14.41 0.42 17.12
CA GLU A 301 -14.71 -1.00 16.87
C GLU A 301 -13.53 -1.80 16.31
N GLU A 302 -12.53 -1.12 15.75
CA GLU A 302 -11.32 -1.72 15.16
C GLU A 302 -10.15 -1.74 16.15
N GLN A 303 -10.32 -1.17 17.35
CA GLN A 303 -9.33 -1.17 18.44
C GLN A 303 -9.35 -2.45 19.28
N ASP A 304 -9.74 -3.58 18.67
CA ASP A 304 -9.64 -4.89 19.29
C ASP A 304 -8.29 -5.55 18.99
N PRO A 305 -7.57 -6.10 19.99
CA PRO A 305 -6.31 -6.80 19.77
C PRO A 305 -6.42 -7.98 18.78
N GLN A 306 -7.58 -8.64 18.77
CA GLN A 306 -7.86 -9.74 17.85
C GLN A 306 -8.10 -9.25 16.42
N TRP A 307 -8.74 -8.08 16.25
CA TRP A 307 -8.91 -7.45 14.94
C TRP A 307 -7.54 -7.06 14.38
N CYS A 308 -6.69 -6.42 15.19
CA CYS A 308 -5.32 -6.07 14.80
C CYS A 308 -4.50 -7.28 14.36
N LYS A 309 -4.68 -8.42 15.03
CA LYS A 309 -4.05 -9.69 14.62
C LYS A 309 -4.52 -10.13 13.24
N ILE A 310 -5.83 -10.17 12.99
CA ILE A 310 -6.40 -10.58 11.70
C ILE A 310 -5.93 -9.64 10.59
N LYS A 311 -5.92 -8.33 10.84
CA LYS A 311 -5.47 -7.33 9.88
C LYS A 311 -3.97 -7.46 9.58
N GLY A 312 -3.16 -7.72 10.60
CA GLY A 312 -1.74 -8.04 10.43
C GLY A 312 -1.52 -9.31 9.58
N ASP A 313 -2.34 -10.35 9.79
CA ASP A 313 -2.27 -11.60 9.02
C ASP A 313 -2.64 -11.37 7.54
N GLU A 314 -3.60 -10.48 7.26
CA GLU A 314 -3.95 -10.04 5.91
C GLU A 314 -2.77 -9.32 5.22
N PHE A 315 -2.15 -8.36 5.91
CA PHE A 315 -0.96 -7.67 5.38
C PHE A 315 0.21 -8.61 5.14
N PHE A 316 0.42 -9.59 6.04
CA PHE A 316 1.46 -10.60 5.88
C PHE A 316 1.23 -11.48 4.65
N LYS A 317 -0.01 -11.92 4.42
CA LYS A 317 -0.39 -12.69 3.21
C LYS A 317 -0.19 -11.88 1.93
N ASN A 318 -0.47 -10.58 1.97
CA ASN A 318 -0.29 -9.67 0.84
C ASN A 318 1.19 -9.27 0.61
N GLY A 319 2.14 -9.80 1.39
CA GLY A 319 3.57 -9.48 1.28
C GLY A 319 3.95 -8.09 1.83
N ASN A 320 3.01 -7.34 2.41
CA ASN A 320 3.31 -6.07 3.06
C ASN A 320 3.74 -6.30 4.51
N PHE A 321 5.01 -6.66 4.68
CA PHE A 321 5.55 -6.97 6.01
C PHE A 321 5.65 -5.75 6.93
N LEU A 322 5.88 -4.55 6.38
CA LEU A 322 5.98 -3.31 7.17
C LEU A 322 4.61 -2.92 7.77
N GLY A 323 3.54 -2.99 6.97
CA GLY A 323 2.17 -2.80 7.44
C GLY A 323 1.77 -3.82 8.49
N ALA A 324 2.14 -5.09 8.30
CA ALA A 324 1.89 -6.15 9.26
C ALA A 324 2.59 -5.88 10.61
N VAL A 325 3.86 -5.46 10.62
CA VAL A 325 4.59 -5.08 11.85
C VAL A 325 3.87 -3.96 12.60
N SER A 326 3.39 -2.95 11.88
CA SER A 326 2.67 -1.82 12.47
C SER A 326 1.34 -2.27 13.09
N ALA A 327 0.57 -3.10 12.39
CA ALA A 327 -0.69 -3.68 12.87
C ALA A 327 -0.50 -4.53 14.14
N TYR A 328 0.47 -5.44 14.15
CA TYR A 328 0.76 -6.25 15.34
C TYR A 328 1.29 -5.40 16.50
N SER A 329 2.12 -4.39 16.21
CA SER A 329 2.65 -3.50 17.25
C SER A 329 1.54 -2.69 17.91
N HIS A 330 0.56 -2.21 17.14
CA HIS A 330 -0.62 -1.57 17.69
C HIS A 330 -1.48 -2.55 18.51
N GLY A 331 -1.69 -3.77 18.01
CA GLY A 331 -2.35 -4.82 18.78
C GLY A 331 -1.68 -5.08 20.13
N ILE A 332 -0.34 -5.03 20.19
CA ILE A 332 0.45 -5.19 21.42
C ILE A 332 0.26 -3.99 22.36
N THR A 333 0.14 -2.76 21.83
CA THR A 333 -0.17 -1.59 22.67
C THR A 333 -1.56 -1.68 23.32
N LEU A 334 -2.50 -2.37 22.67
CA LEU A 334 -3.84 -2.60 23.20
C LEU A 334 -3.88 -3.77 24.19
N SER A 335 -3.17 -4.87 23.87
CA SER A 335 -3.03 -6.02 24.75
C SER A 335 -1.64 -6.64 24.67
N ASP A 336 -0.88 -6.47 25.75
CA ASP A 336 0.45 -7.02 25.91
C ASP A 336 0.47 -8.50 26.33
N LYS A 337 -0.69 -9.06 26.72
CA LYS A 337 -0.81 -10.44 27.22
C LYS A 337 -1.04 -11.49 26.15
N LEU A 338 -1.30 -11.10 24.90
CA LEU A 338 -1.64 -12.03 23.83
C LEU A 338 -0.37 -12.58 23.13
N PRO A 339 0.03 -13.85 23.36
CA PRO A 339 1.30 -14.37 22.83
C PRO A 339 1.29 -14.50 21.30
N SER A 340 0.11 -14.67 20.71
CA SER A 340 -0.08 -14.82 19.26
C SER A 340 0.37 -13.58 18.49
N LEU A 341 0.22 -12.37 19.05
CA LEU A 341 0.65 -11.13 18.39
C LEU A 341 2.18 -11.07 18.29
N TYR A 342 2.88 -11.39 19.37
CA TYR A 342 4.35 -11.49 19.36
C TYR A 342 4.85 -12.61 18.45
N ALA A 343 4.16 -13.76 18.45
CA ALA A 343 4.50 -14.86 17.56
C ALA A 343 4.37 -14.47 16.07
N ASN A 344 3.30 -13.78 15.68
CA ASN A 344 3.10 -13.35 14.30
C ASN A 344 4.04 -12.19 13.93
N ARG A 345 4.27 -11.22 14.82
CA ARG A 345 5.26 -10.15 14.63
C ARG A 345 6.69 -10.69 14.50
N SER A 346 7.05 -11.74 15.24
CA SER A 346 8.34 -12.40 15.07
C SER A 346 8.50 -13.02 13.67
N ALA A 347 7.43 -13.58 13.11
CA ALA A 347 7.43 -14.11 11.74
C ALA A 347 7.64 -13.01 10.70
N THR A 348 7.03 -11.84 10.90
CA THR A 348 7.20 -10.69 9.98
C THR A 348 8.59 -10.09 10.09
N HIS A 349 9.14 -9.97 11.30
CA HIS A 349 10.52 -9.53 11.49
C HIS A 349 11.53 -10.50 10.89
N PHE A 350 11.28 -11.81 10.96
CA PHE A 350 12.10 -12.80 10.28
C PHE A 350 12.07 -12.63 8.76
N ALA A 351 10.88 -12.42 8.16
CA ALA A 351 10.74 -12.16 6.73
C ALA A 351 11.43 -10.87 6.27
N LEU A 352 11.46 -9.84 7.12
CA LEU A 352 12.17 -8.58 6.87
C LEU A 352 13.69 -8.67 7.09
N GLY A 353 14.23 -9.80 7.56
CA GLY A 353 15.65 -9.94 7.91
C GLY A 353 16.06 -9.28 9.23
N ASN A 354 15.09 -8.85 10.05
CA ASN A 354 15.33 -8.23 11.36
C ASN A 354 15.48 -9.30 12.45
N PHE A 355 16.55 -10.10 12.39
CA PHE A 355 16.72 -11.28 13.25
C PHE A 355 16.79 -10.96 14.75
N ASN A 356 17.46 -9.87 15.15
CA ASN A 356 17.54 -9.47 16.57
C ASN A 356 16.16 -9.15 17.17
N LYS A 357 15.30 -8.46 16.42
CA LYS A 357 13.93 -8.15 16.86
C LYS A 357 13.08 -9.42 16.93
N CYS A 358 13.24 -10.32 15.96
CA CYS A 358 12.61 -11.64 15.97
C CYS A 358 12.97 -12.44 17.23
N LEU A 359 14.24 -12.47 17.65
CA LEU A 359 14.67 -13.19 18.86
C LEU A 359 13.97 -12.66 20.13
N ASN A 360 13.90 -11.33 20.25
CA ASN A 360 13.24 -10.68 21.38
C ASN A 360 11.75 -11.04 21.42
N ASP A 361 11.05 -10.91 20.29
CA ASP A 361 9.62 -11.23 20.19
C ASP A 361 9.33 -12.73 20.42
N CYS A 362 10.19 -13.63 19.94
CA CYS A 362 10.05 -15.05 20.24
C CYS A 362 10.24 -15.33 21.73
N SER A 363 11.18 -14.64 22.38
CA SER A 363 11.45 -14.82 23.81
C SER A 363 10.30 -14.29 24.68
N THR A 364 9.78 -13.10 24.38
CA THR A 364 8.60 -12.55 25.06
C THR A 364 7.36 -13.42 24.84
N ALA A 365 7.15 -13.93 23.61
CA ALA A 365 6.05 -14.85 23.33
C ALA A 365 6.15 -16.13 24.17
N LEU A 366 7.35 -16.70 24.34
CA LEU A 366 7.56 -17.90 25.14
C LEU A 366 7.38 -17.65 26.65
N ASP A 367 7.75 -16.47 27.14
CA ASP A 367 7.50 -16.08 28.53
C ASP A 367 6.01 -15.94 28.83
N LEU A 368 5.23 -15.39 27.89
CA LEU A 368 3.78 -15.29 28.01
C LEU A 368 3.05 -16.65 27.88
N MET A 369 3.68 -17.65 27.26
CA MET A 369 3.11 -19.01 27.12
C MET A 369 3.40 -19.93 28.32
N LYS A 370 3.73 -19.37 29.49
CA LYS A 370 3.88 -20.10 30.76
C LYS A 370 2.57 -20.06 31.56
N PRO A 371 2.07 -21.19 32.10
CA PRO A 371 2.70 -22.51 32.20
C PRO A 371 2.61 -23.34 30.89
N PRO A 372 3.56 -24.28 30.68
CA PRO A 372 3.48 -25.26 29.60
C PRO A 372 2.19 -26.07 29.63
N CYS A 373 1.32 -25.86 28.65
CA CYS A 373 0.12 -26.67 28.44
C CYS A 373 0.09 -27.27 27.03
N GLU A 374 -0.76 -28.28 26.85
CA GLU A 374 -0.89 -29.02 25.61
C GLU A 374 -1.47 -28.14 24.48
N SER A 375 -2.45 -27.29 24.80
CA SER A 375 -3.03 -26.32 23.85
C SER A 375 -2.00 -25.35 23.28
N ASN A 376 -1.02 -24.94 24.09
CA ASN A 376 0.05 -24.04 23.67
C ASN A 376 1.29 -24.78 23.13
N ARG A 377 1.32 -26.13 23.14
CA ARG A 377 2.49 -26.93 22.74
C ARG A 377 2.95 -26.59 21.32
N ARG A 378 2.01 -26.55 20.36
CA ARG A 378 2.30 -26.25 18.95
C ARG A 378 2.81 -24.82 18.75
N SER A 379 2.20 -23.84 19.40
CA SER A 379 2.61 -22.44 19.32
C SER A 379 4.00 -22.22 19.92
N ARG A 380 4.29 -22.85 21.07
CA ARG A 380 5.62 -22.82 21.69
C ARG A 380 6.68 -23.43 20.79
N ALA A 381 6.43 -24.61 20.22
CA ALA A 381 7.34 -25.26 19.30
C ALA A 381 7.66 -24.39 18.07
N LYS A 382 6.63 -23.79 17.45
CA LYS A 382 6.81 -22.85 16.33
C LYS A 382 7.64 -21.63 16.70
N CYS A 383 7.42 -21.04 17.88
CA CYS A 383 8.22 -19.91 18.36
C CYS A 383 9.68 -20.30 18.61
N ILE A 384 9.94 -21.46 19.21
CA ILE A 384 11.31 -21.96 19.45
C ILE A 384 12.00 -22.25 18.11
N ALA A 385 11.32 -22.91 17.17
CA ALA A 385 11.88 -23.18 15.85
C ALA A 385 12.24 -21.89 15.09
N ARG A 386 11.38 -20.86 15.16
CA ARG A 386 11.67 -19.55 14.55
C ARG A 386 12.84 -18.84 15.22
N ARG A 387 12.94 -18.93 16.56
CA ARG A 387 14.06 -18.38 17.32
C ARG A 387 15.38 -19.04 16.93
N ALA A 388 15.38 -20.37 16.82
CA ALA A 388 16.52 -21.15 16.31
C ALA A 388 16.91 -20.73 14.88
N ALA A 389 15.94 -20.61 13.98
CA ALA A 389 16.21 -20.15 12.62
C ALA A 389 16.80 -18.73 12.58
N ALA A 390 16.35 -17.82 13.46
CA ALA A 390 16.91 -16.48 13.57
C ALA A 390 18.34 -16.49 14.15
N LEU A 391 18.63 -17.36 15.14
CA LEU A 391 19.98 -17.57 15.67
C LEU A 391 20.94 -18.09 14.60
N ALA A 392 20.49 -19.06 13.79
CA ALA A 392 21.28 -19.60 12.69
C ALA A 392 21.63 -18.50 11.66
N ARG A 393 20.67 -17.61 11.33
CA ARG A 393 20.91 -16.47 10.44
C ARG A 393 21.86 -15.42 11.01
N LEU A 394 21.96 -15.32 12.34
CA LEU A 394 22.91 -14.45 13.03
C LEU A 394 24.31 -15.08 13.19
N GLY A 395 24.47 -16.36 12.83
CA GLY A 395 25.73 -17.09 12.89
C GLY A 395 25.94 -17.95 14.14
N TYR A 396 25.00 -17.94 15.10
CA TYR A 396 25.09 -18.76 16.32
C TYR A 396 24.52 -20.15 16.08
N LEU A 397 25.26 -21.00 15.38
CA LEU A 397 24.75 -22.27 14.86
C LEU A 397 24.62 -23.34 15.94
N SER A 398 25.55 -23.43 16.90
CA SER A 398 25.42 -24.39 18.02
C SER A 398 24.15 -24.16 18.84
N LYS A 399 23.92 -22.91 19.25
CA LYS A 399 22.73 -22.50 20.01
C LYS A 399 21.45 -22.73 19.20
N ALA A 400 21.49 -22.48 17.89
CA ALA A 400 20.36 -22.74 17.01
C ALA A 400 19.98 -24.23 16.98
N ILE A 401 20.97 -25.13 16.87
CA ILE A 401 20.75 -26.59 16.89
C ILE A 401 20.11 -27.04 18.21
N ASP A 402 20.62 -26.54 19.34
CA ASP A 402 20.07 -26.89 20.66
C ASP A 402 18.61 -26.45 20.81
N GLU A 403 18.28 -25.24 20.35
CA GLU A 403 16.90 -24.74 20.37
C GLU A 403 16.00 -25.49 19.38
N MET A 404 16.49 -25.81 18.18
CA MET A 404 15.72 -26.56 17.19
C MET A 404 15.44 -27.99 17.66
N LYS A 405 16.40 -28.64 18.33
CA LYS A 405 16.20 -29.93 19.01
C LYS A 405 15.17 -29.84 20.12
N ALA A 406 15.16 -28.74 20.89
CA ALA A 406 14.12 -28.50 21.89
C ALA A 406 12.73 -28.34 21.25
N ALA A 407 12.62 -27.71 20.07
CA ALA A 407 11.38 -27.64 19.30
C ALA A 407 10.93 -29.03 18.80
N GLY A 408 11.86 -29.86 18.30
CA GLY A 408 11.58 -31.23 17.84
C GLY A 408 11.08 -32.15 18.96
N LYS A 409 11.53 -31.96 20.20
CA LYS A 409 10.99 -32.68 21.37
C LYS A 409 9.51 -32.35 21.65
N LEU A 410 9.06 -31.14 21.29
CA LEU A 410 7.67 -30.72 21.45
C LEU A 410 6.78 -31.16 20.28
N LEU A 411 7.33 -31.26 19.07
CA LEU A 411 6.63 -31.70 17.86
C LEU A 411 7.45 -32.78 17.12
N PRO A 412 7.39 -34.04 17.57
CA PRO A 412 8.15 -35.13 16.93
C PRO A 412 7.62 -35.51 15.54
N ASP A 413 6.37 -35.15 15.22
CA ASP A 413 5.72 -35.51 13.95
C ASP A 413 6.07 -34.53 12.80
N ASP A 414 6.69 -33.39 13.10
CA ASP A 414 6.95 -32.35 12.10
C ASP A 414 8.26 -32.64 11.34
N GLU A 415 8.11 -33.14 10.11
CA GLU A 415 9.24 -33.45 9.21
C GLU A 415 10.08 -32.20 8.85
N THR A 416 9.48 -31.01 8.88
CA THR A 416 10.22 -29.77 8.56
C THR A 416 11.29 -29.48 9.60
N ILE A 417 10.97 -29.66 10.89
CA ILE A 417 11.90 -29.45 11.99
C ILE A 417 13.03 -30.48 11.95
N LYS A 418 12.74 -31.74 11.63
CA LYS A 418 13.78 -32.79 11.49
C LYS A 418 14.76 -32.46 10.38
N LYS A 419 14.26 -32.01 9.23
CA LYS A 419 15.09 -31.57 8.11
C LYS A 419 15.95 -30.38 8.49
N ASP A 420 15.37 -29.37 9.13
CA ASP A 420 16.11 -28.18 9.57
C ASP A 420 17.21 -28.52 10.57
N ILE A 421 16.98 -29.48 11.49
CA ILE A 421 18.03 -29.99 12.40
C ILE A 421 19.17 -30.61 11.60
N TYR A 422 18.85 -31.51 10.65
CA TYR A 422 19.86 -32.17 9.81
C TYR A 422 20.67 -31.17 9.00
N ASP A 423 20.02 -30.19 8.38
CA ASP A 423 20.66 -29.15 7.58
C ASP A 423 21.56 -28.25 8.44
N MET A 424 21.13 -27.89 9.66
CA MET A 424 21.94 -27.12 10.61
C MET A 424 23.13 -27.91 11.14
N GLU A 425 22.96 -29.20 11.47
CA GLU A 425 24.05 -30.07 11.93
C GLU A 425 25.11 -30.27 10.84
N ARG A 426 24.67 -30.51 9.60
CA ARG A 426 25.58 -30.63 8.45
C ARG A 426 26.34 -29.32 8.18
N ALA A 427 25.69 -28.16 8.35
CA ALA A 427 26.36 -26.87 8.22
C ALA A 427 27.38 -26.63 9.35
N TRP A 428 27.11 -27.14 10.55
CA TRP A 428 28.01 -27.04 11.69
C TRP A 428 29.22 -27.96 11.54
N GLU A 429 29.04 -29.18 11.04
CA GLU A 429 30.14 -30.11 10.72
C GLU A 429 31.11 -29.55 9.67
N GLN A 430 30.59 -28.77 8.71
CA GLN A 430 31.43 -28.12 7.70
C GLN A 430 32.25 -26.95 8.25
N ASN A 431 31.77 -26.27 9.30
CA ASN A 431 32.42 -25.12 9.91
C ASN A 431 32.29 -25.13 11.45
N PRO A 432 33.00 -26.04 12.15
CA PRO A 432 32.87 -26.21 13.61
C PRO A 432 33.44 -25.02 14.42
N ASP A 433 34.28 -24.18 13.82
CA ASP A 433 34.89 -22.99 14.43
C ASP A 433 34.04 -21.70 14.27
N SER A 434 32.80 -21.81 13.77
CA SER A 434 31.96 -20.66 13.39
C SER A 434 31.29 -19.90 14.55
N ASP A 435 31.48 -20.30 15.81
CA ASP A 435 30.84 -19.66 16.99
C ASP A 435 31.73 -18.65 17.73
#